data_AF-A0A5K1JZF9-F1
#
_entry.id   AF-A0A5K1JZF9-F1
#
_cell.length_a   1.000
_cell.length_b   1.000
_cell.length_c   1.000
_cell.angle_alpha   90.00
_cell.angle_beta   90.00
_cell.angle_gamma   90.00
#
_symmetry.space_group_name_H-M   'P 1'
#
loop_
_entity.id
_entity.type
_entity.pdbx_description
1 polymer ?
#
loop_
_entity_poly.entity_id
_entity_poly.type
_entity_poly.pdbx_seq_one_letter_code
_entity_poly.pdbx_strand_id
1 'polypeptide(L)'
;MLVNHSLSEVAEHILYRTVVLKWNTPEARKFRESIATCPRRGTLVLDLSILRIDGTDTRLPAVLPSLLMALPNLRAVTLRSSVPVPVCFESISILDIRLPHLRSFAANLKVDPSPSSTAAFFALYYFR
;
A
#
# COMPACT_ATOMS: atom_id res chain seq x y z
N MET A 1 9.50 -2.02 -32.79
CA MET A 1 8.75 -0.79 -32.50
C MET A 1 9.57 0.02 -31.49
N LEU A 2 10.39 0.97 -31.97
CA LEU A 2 11.23 1.81 -31.11
C LEU A 2 10.35 2.91 -30.52
N VAL A 3 9.60 2.58 -29.47
CA VAL A 3 8.93 3.60 -28.65
C VAL A 3 10.05 4.45 -28.07
N ASN A 4 10.00 5.77 -28.31
CA ASN A 4 11.02 6.70 -27.86
C ASN A 4 11.23 6.52 -26.35
N HIS A 5 12.42 6.04 -25.97
CA HIS A 5 12.76 5.66 -24.60
C HIS A 5 12.48 6.79 -23.61
N SER A 6 12.76 8.04 -24.01
CA SER A 6 12.51 9.23 -23.18
C SER A 6 11.02 9.44 -22.88
N LEU A 7 10.15 9.25 -23.88
CA LEU A 7 8.70 9.33 -23.69
C LEU A 7 8.18 8.20 -22.80
N SER A 8 8.75 7.00 -22.94
CA SER A 8 8.40 5.86 -22.09
C SER A 8 8.78 6.10 -20.63
N GLU A 9 9.95 6.68 -20.36
CA GLU A 9 10.39 6.98 -18.99
C GLU A 9 9.53 8.05 -18.34
N VAL A 10 9.20 9.12 -19.07
CA VAL A 10 8.29 10.16 -18.59
C VAL A 10 6.90 9.56 -18.31
N ALA A 11 6.38 8.73 -19.20
CA ALA A 11 5.10 8.06 -19.02
C ALA A 11 5.10 7.14 -17.80
N GLU A 12 6.13 6.29 -17.62
CA GLU A 12 6.27 5.44 -16.44
C GLU A 12 6.34 6.28 -15.16
N HIS A 13 7.09 7.37 -15.16
CA HIS A 13 7.17 8.26 -14.00
C HIS A 13 5.81 8.87 -13.65
N ILE A 14 5.01 9.26 -14.64
CA ILE A 14 3.66 9.79 -14.40
C ILE A 14 2.72 8.70 -13.88
N LEU A 15 2.76 7.51 -14.49
CA LEU A 15 1.85 6.40 -14.17
C LEU A 15 2.10 5.80 -12.78
N TYR A 16 3.36 5.69 -12.37
CA TYR A 16 3.73 5.03 -11.11
C TYR A 16 3.86 6.00 -9.93
N ARG A 17 3.93 7.31 -10.16
CA ARG A 17 4.11 8.30 -9.07
C ARG A 17 3.08 8.14 -7.96
N THR A 18 1.80 8.02 -8.32
CA THR A 18 0.69 7.89 -7.39
C THR A 18 -0.15 6.69 -7.79
N VAL A 19 -0.17 5.67 -6.94
CA VAL A 19 -0.82 4.39 -7.20
C VAL A 19 -2.03 4.24 -6.30
N VAL A 20 -3.20 4.05 -6.92
CA VAL A 20 -4.45 3.76 -6.22
C VAL A 20 -4.91 2.36 -6.58
N LEU A 21 -4.88 1.46 -5.60
CA LEU A 21 -5.28 0.06 -5.77
C LEU A 21 -6.61 -0.17 -5.06
N LYS A 22 -7.61 -0.64 -5.81
CA LYS A 22 -8.75 -1.31 -5.18
C LYS A 22 -8.31 -2.73 -4.83
N TRP A 23 -8.29 -3.05 -3.55
CA TRP A 23 -7.92 -4.39 -3.10
C TRP A 23 -8.88 -5.44 -3.69
N ASN A 24 -8.40 -6.66 -3.92
CA ASN A 24 -9.11 -7.75 -4.61
C ASN A 24 -9.46 -7.55 -6.09
N THR A 25 -9.00 -6.46 -6.71
CA THR A 25 -9.14 -6.28 -8.15
C THR A 25 -7.92 -6.80 -8.93
N PRO A 26 -8.07 -7.18 -10.21
CA PRO A 26 -6.95 -7.60 -11.06
C PRO A 26 -5.84 -6.55 -11.12
N GLU A 27 -6.16 -5.26 -10.99
CA GLU A 27 -5.21 -4.15 -11.03
C GLU A 27 -4.19 -4.23 -9.88
N ALA A 28 -4.63 -4.60 -8.67
CA ALA A 28 -3.72 -4.79 -7.53
C ALA A 28 -2.71 -5.91 -7.78
N ARG A 29 -3.14 -7.00 -8.45
CA ARG A 29 -2.26 -8.10 -8.84
C ARG A 29 -1.30 -7.68 -9.94
N LYS A 30 -1.80 -7.08 -11.02
CA LYS A 30 -0.99 -6.59 -12.15
C LYS A 30 0.07 -5.59 -11.69
N PHE A 31 -0.27 -4.72 -10.74
CA PHE A 31 0.69 -3.78 -10.17
C PHE A 31 1.83 -4.52 -9.44
N ARG A 32 1.48 -5.49 -8.57
CA ARG A 32 2.47 -6.31 -7.86
C ARG A 32 3.37 -7.10 -8.81
N GLU A 33 2.78 -7.72 -9.82
CA GLU A 33 3.52 -8.43 -10.87
C GLU A 33 4.44 -7.46 -11.63
N SER A 34 3.94 -6.28 -11.99
CA SER A 34 4.73 -5.29 -12.71
C SER A 34 5.96 -4.81 -11.93
N ILE A 35 5.83 -4.53 -10.63
CA ILE A 35 6.99 -4.10 -9.81
C ILE A 35 7.91 -5.27 -9.49
N ALA A 36 7.41 -6.51 -9.48
CA ALA A 36 8.25 -7.71 -9.35
C ALA A 36 9.07 -7.97 -10.62
N THR A 37 8.46 -7.85 -11.80
CA THR A 37 9.13 -8.04 -13.10
C THR A 37 10.07 -6.88 -13.43
N CYS A 38 9.73 -5.65 -13.03
CA CYS A 38 10.56 -4.47 -13.23
C CYS A 38 10.67 -3.67 -11.93
N PRO A 39 11.64 -4.02 -11.04
CA PRO A 39 11.82 -3.36 -9.74
C PRO A 39 12.03 -1.85 -9.81
N ARG A 40 12.57 -1.33 -10.93
CA ARG A 40 12.69 0.12 -11.19
C ARG A 40 11.34 0.83 -11.06
N ARG A 41 10.23 0.20 -11.42
CA ARG A 41 8.90 0.81 -11.31
C ARG A 41 8.49 1.05 -9.86
N GLY A 42 8.95 0.22 -8.93
CA GLY A 42 8.72 0.41 -7.49
C GLY A 42 9.40 1.67 -6.94
N THR A 43 10.55 2.06 -7.50
CA THR A 43 11.26 3.29 -7.09
C THR A 43 10.58 4.57 -7.55
N LEU A 44 9.68 4.48 -8.54
CA LEU A 44 8.90 5.61 -9.05
C LEU A 44 7.70 5.94 -8.16
N VAL A 45 7.28 5.02 -7.29
CA VAL A 45 6.09 5.17 -6.46
C VAL A 45 6.40 6.06 -5.25
N LEU A 46 5.70 7.18 -5.17
CA LEU A 46 5.77 8.11 -4.03
C LEU A 46 4.56 7.99 -3.12
N ASP A 47 3.38 7.74 -3.70
CA ASP A 47 2.13 7.69 -2.96
C ASP A 47 1.38 6.40 -3.28
N LEU A 48 1.01 5.64 -2.24
CA LEU A 48 0.22 4.41 -2.37
C LEU A 48 -1.08 4.53 -1.59
N SER A 49 -2.20 4.29 -2.26
CA SER A 49 -3.52 4.18 -1.64
C SER A 49 -4.11 2.80 -1.91
N ILE A 50 -4.37 2.01 -0.87
CA ILE A 50 -5.10 0.74 -0.96
C ILE A 50 -6.51 0.95 -0.42
N LEU A 51 -7.49 0.75 -1.29
CA LEU A 51 -8.91 1.01 -1.06
C LEU A 51 -9.71 -0.29 -1.02
N ARG A 52 -10.90 -0.25 -0.41
CA ARG A 52 -11.87 -1.37 -0.39
C ARG A 52 -11.24 -2.66 0.14
N ILE A 53 -10.45 -2.53 1.19
CA ILE A 53 -9.98 -3.68 1.95
C ILE A 53 -11.23 -4.41 2.46
N ASP A 54 -11.32 -5.69 2.18
CA ASP A 54 -12.34 -6.57 2.75
C ASP A 54 -11.79 -7.09 4.08
N GLY A 55 -12.57 -6.98 5.16
CA GLY A 55 -12.15 -7.47 6.47
C GLY A 55 -11.88 -8.97 6.48
N THR A 56 -12.56 -9.74 5.65
CA THR A 56 -12.36 -11.19 5.57
C THR A 56 -11.05 -11.57 4.86
N ASP A 57 -10.36 -10.62 4.23
CA ASP A 57 -9.16 -10.91 3.44
C ASP A 57 -7.88 -10.98 4.30
N THR A 58 -7.49 -12.21 4.61
CA THR A 58 -6.25 -12.52 5.34
C THR A 58 -4.98 -12.31 4.52
N ARG A 59 -5.08 -12.09 3.20
CA ARG A 59 -3.91 -11.97 2.31
C ARG A 59 -3.28 -10.59 2.36
N LEU A 60 -4.06 -9.53 2.61
CA LEU A 60 -3.50 -8.18 2.65
C LEU A 60 -2.46 -8.04 3.79
N PRO A 61 -2.74 -8.45 5.03
CA PRO A 61 -1.74 -8.46 6.10
C PRO A 61 -0.42 -9.17 5.72
N ALA A 62 -0.50 -10.32 5.05
CA ALA A 62 0.67 -11.09 4.65
C ALA A 62 1.47 -10.44 3.49
N VAL A 63 0.78 -9.79 2.56
CA VAL A 63 1.39 -9.22 1.35
C VAL A 63 1.91 -7.80 1.59
N LEU A 64 1.22 -7.01 2.41
CA LEU A 64 1.48 -5.59 2.59
C LEU A 64 2.95 -5.29 2.98
N PRO A 65 3.60 -6.05 3.88
CA PRO A 65 5.00 -5.80 4.19
C PRO A 65 5.94 -5.90 2.99
N SER A 66 5.83 -7.00 2.23
CA SER A 66 6.62 -7.20 1.01
C SER A 66 6.34 -6.14 -0.06
N LEU A 67 5.08 -5.71 -0.17
CA LEU A 67 4.68 -4.64 -1.07
C LEU A 67 5.35 -3.32 -0.69
N LEU A 68 5.34 -2.94 0.60
CA LEU A 68 5.95 -1.70 1.07
C LEU A 68 7.47 -1.71 0.91
N MET A 69 8.13 -2.84 1.17
CA MET A 69 9.58 -2.99 0.94
C MET A 69 9.99 -2.83 -0.52
N ALA A 70 9.11 -3.14 -1.47
CA ALA A 70 9.36 -2.95 -2.90
C ALA A 70 9.27 -1.48 -3.35
N LEU A 71 8.87 -0.56 -2.46
CA LEU A 71 8.62 0.85 -2.74
C LEU A 71 9.57 1.74 -1.90
N PRO A 72 10.87 1.79 -2.21
CA PRO A 72 11.86 2.44 -1.35
C PRO A 72 11.68 3.96 -1.22
N ASN A 73 11.08 4.60 -2.23
CA ASN A 73 10.86 6.05 -2.28
C ASN A 73 9.48 6.47 -1.79
N LEU A 74 8.73 5.54 -1.19
CA LEU A 74 7.38 5.78 -0.73
C LEU A 74 7.34 6.85 0.36
N ARG A 75 6.49 7.86 0.15
CA ARG A 75 6.31 9.03 1.02
C ARG A 75 4.98 9.02 1.72
N ALA A 76 3.93 8.54 1.06
CA ALA A 76 2.60 8.46 1.64
C ALA A 76 1.98 7.08 1.45
N VAL A 77 1.39 6.56 2.52
CA VAL A 77 0.57 5.34 2.47
C VAL A 77 -0.80 5.63 3.04
N THR A 78 -1.84 5.26 2.31
CA THR A 78 -3.23 5.31 2.77
C THR A 78 -3.88 3.94 2.64
N LEU A 79 -4.40 3.41 3.74
CA LEU A 79 -5.18 2.18 3.77
C LEU A 79 -6.63 2.53 4.10
N ARG A 80 -7.59 2.13 3.27
CA ARG A 80 -9.02 2.35 3.50
C ARG A 80 -9.81 1.05 3.39
N SER A 81 -10.49 0.72 4.48
CA SER A 81 -11.44 -0.39 4.47
C SER A 81 -12.87 0.08 4.16
N SER A 82 -13.61 -0.73 3.42
CA SER A 82 -15.06 -0.53 3.23
C SER A 82 -15.90 -1.19 4.34
N VAL A 83 -15.36 -2.26 4.93
CA VAL A 83 -16.03 -3.18 5.87
C VAL A 83 -15.23 -3.22 7.17
N PRO A 84 -15.83 -3.51 8.33
CA PRO A 84 -15.06 -3.79 9.54
C PRO A 84 -13.99 -4.85 9.28
N VAL A 85 -12.77 -4.58 9.74
CA VAL A 85 -11.61 -5.43 9.55
C VAL A 85 -11.33 -6.13 10.88
N PRO A 86 -11.19 -7.46 10.89
CA PRO A 86 -10.84 -8.21 12.09
C PRO A 86 -9.43 -7.85 12.54
N VAL A 87 -9.23 -8.02 13.84
CA VAL A 87 -8.05 -7.78 14.70
C VAL A 87 -6.70 -8.22 14.08
N CYS A 88 -6.68 -9.06 13.04
CA CYS A 88 -5.47 -9.47 12.32
C CYS A 88 -4.64 -8.34 11.68
N PHE A 89 -5.12 -7.09 11.64
CA PHE A 89 -4.28 -5.95 11.27
C PHE A 89 -3.35 -5.47 12.39
N GLU A 90 -3.60 -5.87 13.65
CA GLU A 90 -2.75 -5.55 14.80
C GLU A 90 -1.37 -6.23 14.74
N SER A 91 -1.25 -7.31 13.97
CA SER A 91 -0.02 -8.07 13.80
C SER A 91 0.75 -7.75 12.52
N ILE A 92 0.31 -6.77 11.70
CA ILE A 92 1.14 -6.31 10.60
C ILE A 92 2.26 -5.49 11.22
N SER A 93 3.44 -6.11 11.35
CA SER A 93 4.68 -5.48 11.78
C SER A 93 5.18 -4.44 10.75
N ILE A 94 4.34 -3.50 10.34
CA ILE A 94 4.74 -2.33 9.55
C ILE A 94 5.82 -1.55 10.31
N LEU A 95 5.80 -1.63 11.64
CA LEU A 95 6.80 -1.05 12.54
C LEU A 95 8.23 -1.56 12.26
N ASP A 96 8.40 -2.78 11.75
CA ASP A 96 9.72 -3.34 11.43
C ASP A 96 10.20 -2.98 10.01
N ILE A 97 9.33 -2.41 9.18
CA ILE A 97 9.65 -2.05 7.80
C ILE A 97 10.30 -0.67 7.79
N ARG A 98 11.57 -0.62 7.37
CA ARG A 98 12.28 0.64 7.16
C ARG A 98 11.78 1.32 5.89
N LEU A 99 10.95 2.35 6.06
CA LEU A 99 10.52 3.24 4.98
C LEU A 99 11.15 4.62 5.19
N PRO A 100 12.41 4.84 4.77
CA PRO A 100 13.21 6.02 5.14
C PRO A 100 12.64 7.34 4.60
N HIS A 101 11.77 7.27 3.59
CA HIS A 101 11.16 8.43 2.95
C HIS A 101 9.69 8.61 3.31
N LEU A 102 9.13 7.75 4.16
CA LEU A 102 7.74 7.82 4.57
C LEU A 102 7.52 9.05 5.45
N ARG A 103 6.62 9.93 5.01
CA ARG A 103 6.24 11.17 5.71
C ARG A 103 4.82 11.09 6.26
N SER A 104 3.97 10.31 5.61
CA SER A 104 2.55 10.19 5.96
C SER A 104 2.09 8.75 5.92
N PHE A 105 1.49 8.29 7.01
CA PHE A 105 0.76 7.02 7.06
C PHE A 105 -0.64 7.27 7.60
N ALA A 106 -1.65 6.84 6.85
CA ALA A 106 -3.05 6.94 7.25
C ALA A 106 -3.76 5.59 7.07
N ALA A 107 -4.30 5.03 8.15
CA ALA A 107 -5.11 3.83 8.11
C ALA A 107 -6.52 4.15 8.60
N ASN A 108 -7.47 4.19 7.66
CA ASN A 108 -8.90 4.32 7.94
C ASN A 108 -9.53 2.92 7.82
N LEU A 109 -9.31 2.11 8.83
CA LEU A 109 -9.89 0.77 8.94
C LEU A 109 -11.12 0.87 9.86
N LYS A 110 -12.29 0.47 9.36
CA LYS A 110 -13.42 0.22 10.27
C LYS A 110 -13.03 -1.00 11.11
N VAL A 111 -13.16 -0.95 12.43
CA VAL A 111 -12.90 -2.08 13.32
C VAL A 111 -14.25 -2.56 13.86
N ASP A 112 -14.49 -3.87 13.88
CA ASP A 112 -15.73 -4.42 14.46
C ASP A 112 -15.65 -4.32 16.00
N PRO A 113 -16.62 -3.66 16.66
CA PRO A 113 -16.63 -3.51 18.12
C PRO A 113 -17.21 -4.77 18.77
N SER A 114 -16.48 -5.88 18.77
CA SER A 114 -16.80 -7.00 19.65
C SER A 114 -16.31 -6.68 21.08
N PRO A 115 -16.95 -7.18 22.15
CA PRO A 115 -16.59 -6.82 23.53
C PRO A 115 -15.18 -7.26 23.98
N SER A 116 -14.44 -7.98 23.16
CA SER A 116 -13.02 -8.30 23.35
C SER A 116 -12.07 -7.39 22.55
N SER A 117 -12.57 -6.37 21.84
CA SER A 117 -11.82 -5.55 20.88
C SER A 117 -11.65 -4.10 21.34
N THR A 118 -10.73 -3.88 22.27
CA THR A 118 -10.20 -2.53 22.56
C THR A 118 -8.94 -2.27 21.74
N ALA A 119 -9.09 -1.91 20.47
CA ALA A 119 -7.99 -1.37 19.67
C ALA A 119 -8.51 -0.65 18.41
N ALA A 120 -8.89 0.61 18.56
CA ALA A 120 -9.04 1.48 17.42
C ALA A 120 -7.63 1.83 16.89
N PHE A 121 -7.23 1.23 15.77
CA PHE A 121 -5.98 1.57 15.06
C PHE A 121 -6.13 2.93 14.35
N PHE A 122 -6.13 4.03 15.11
CA PHE A 122 -5.92 5.38 14.58
C PHE A 122 -4.44 5.75 14.63
N ALA A 123 -3.67 5.12 13.76
CA ALA A 123 -2.28 5.47 13.52
C ALA A 123 -2.21 6.61 12.49
N LEU A 124 -2.43 7.86 12.92
CA LEU A 124 -1.98 9.05 12.19
C LEU A 124 -0.52 9.30 12.57
N TYR A 125 0.41 8.60 11.93
CA TYR A 125 1.83 8.89 12.08
C TYR A 125 2.22 9.98 11.09
N TYR A 126 2.40 11.21 11.60
CA TYR A 126 3.17 12.25 10.93
C TYR A 126 4.64 12.02 11.25
N PHE A 127 5.40 11.50 10.29
CA PHE A 127 6.85 11.47 10.39
C PHE A 127 7.36 12.88 10.04
N ARG A 128 7.85 13.59 11.05
CA ARG A 128 8.27 14.99 10.98
C ARG A 128 9.68 15.13 10.41
#